data_AF-A0A9N9K4H6-F1
#
_entry.id   AF-A0A9N9K4H6-F1
#
_cell.length_a   1.000
_cell.length_b   1.000
_cell.length_c   1.000
_cell.angle_alpha   90.00
_cell.angle_beta   90.00
_cell.angle_gamma   90.00
#
_symmetry.space_group_name_H-M   'P 1'
#
loop_
_entity.id
_entity.type
_entity.pdbx_description
1 polymer ?
#
loop_
_entity_poly.entity_id
_entity_poly.type
_entity_poly.pdbx_seq_one_letter_code
_entity_poly.pdbx_strand_id
1 'polypeptide(L)'
;GINIDKVVQYIKESQSYDYGIGQGPGEESHGGSKDKTIFWLISRQESGFQGRANKPPDTCYSFWIGASLMILDSFEFIDYEQNYKFLMETKSPIGGFSKCPGYYP
;
A
#
# COMPACT_ATOMS: atom_id res chain seq x y z
N GLY A 1 -12.13 10.00 10.76
CA GLY A 1 -10.94 9.29 10.27
C GLY A 1 -11.08 7.80 10.55
N ILE A 2 -10.26 6.96 9.93
CA ILE A 2 -10.25 5.50 10.14
C ILE A 2 -9.87 5.21 11.60
N ASN A 3 -10.59 4.28 12.25
CA ASN A 3 -10.29 3.83 13.61
C ASN A 3 -9.19 2.75 13.56
N ILE A 4 -7.96 3.14 13.87
CA ILE A 4 -6.78 2.27 13.75
C ILE A 4 -6.86 1.08 14.69
N ASP A 5 -7.33 1.27 15.93
CA ASP A 5 -7.43 0.20 16.92
C ASP A 5 -8.37 -0.92 16.47
N LYS A 6 -9.52 -0.55 15.89
CA LYS A 6 -10.48 -1.52 15.33
C LYS A 6 -9.93 -2.25 14.11
N VAL A 7 -9.15 -1.58 13.26
CA VAL A 7 -8.52 -2.21 12.09
C VAL A 7 -7.44 -3.19 12.52
N VAL A 8 -6.60 -2.82 13.49
CA VAL A 8 -5.58 -3.71 14.06
C VAL A 8 -6.24 -4.91 14.73
N GLN A 9 -7.31 -4.69 15.48
CA GLN A 9 -8.06 -5.77 16.12
C GLN A 9 -8.66 -6.72 15.08
N TYR A 10 -9.29 -6.21 14.03
CA TYR A 10 -9.89 -7.01 12.96
C TYR A 10 -8.85 -7.85 12.19
N ILE A 11 -7.67 -7.28 11.91
CA ILE A 11 -6.57 -8.01 11.26
C ILE A 11 -6.06 -9.13 12.17
N LYS A 12 -5.87 -8.86 13.46
CA LYS A 12 -5.47 -9.86 14.44
C LYS A 12 -6.49 -10.98 14.57
N GLU A 13 -7.78 -10.64 14.57
CA GLU A 13 -8.87 -11.59 14.65
C GLU A 13 -9.03 -12.43 13.37
N SER A 14 -8.60 -11.90 12.22
CA SER A 14 -8.63 -12.61 10.93
C SER A 14 -7.44 -13.56 10.71
N GLN A 15 -6.53 -13.67 11.68
CA GLN A 15 -5.46 -14.67 11.66
C GLN A 15 -5.98 -16.02 12.14
N SER A 16 -5.79 -17.06 11.33
CA SER A 16 -6.21 -18.43 11.62
C SER A 16 -5.17 -19.19 12.47
N TYR A 17 -5.48 -20.43 12.84
CA TYR A 17 -4.67 -21.27 13.73
C TYR A 17 -3.28 -21.64 13.17
N ASP A 18 -3.12 -21.55 11.85
CA ASP A 18 -1.90 -21.80 11.10
C ASP A 18 -1.11 -20.51 10.82
N TYR A 19 -1.48 -19.41 11.47
CA TYR A 19 -0.93 -18.07 11.31
C TYR A 19 -1.21 -17.38 9.96
N GLY A 20 -1.95 -18.03 9.05
CA GLY A 20 -2.41 -17.41 7.79
C GLY A 20 -3.63 -16.50 7.99
N ILE A 21 -3.91 -15.62 7.03
CA ILE A 21 -5.06 -14.69 7.09
C ILE A 21 -6.27 -15.31 6.37
N GLY A 22 -7.40 -15.43 7.07
CA GLY A 22 -8.70 -15.80 6.52
C GLY A 22 -9.44 -14.59 5.93
N GLN A 23 -10.58 -14.81 5.26
CA GLN A 23 -11.40 -13.69 4.75
C GLN A 23 -12.06 -12.85 5.85
N GLY A 24 -12.12 -13.38 7.08
CA GLY A 24 -12.58 -12.69 8.27
C GLY A 24 -12.26 -13.50 9.53
N PRO A 25 -12.64 -12.97 10.71
CA PRO A 25 -12.38 -13.65 11.98
C PRO A 25 -12.96 -15.05 12.09
N GLY A 26 -12.13 -16.01 12.48
CA GLY A 26 -12.53 -17.41 12.68
C GLY A 26 -12.62 -18.25 11.41
N GLU A 27 -12.31 -17.69 10.24
CA GLU A 27 -12.27 -18.43 8.97
C GLU A 27 -10.92 -19.14 8.79
N GLU A 28 -10.90 -20.22 8.00
CA GLU A 28 -9.68 -20.91 7.62
C GLU A 28 -8.76 -19.97 6.82
N SER A 29 -7.44 -20.08 7.03
CA SER A 29 -6.52 -19.31 6.23
C SER A 29 -6.68 -19.66 4.75
N HIS A 30 -6.63 -18.65 3.89
CA HIS A 30 -6.75 -18.87 2.46
C HIS A 30 -5.82 -17.92 1.72
N GLY A 31 -4.69 -18.45 1.23
CA GLY A 31 -3.69 -17.67 0.49
C GLY A 31 -4.28 -16.87 -0.68
N GLY A 32 -5.38 -17.37 -1.27
CA GLY A 32 -6.04 -16.71 -2.40
C GLY A 32 -6.55 -15.28 -2.15
N SER A 33 -6.87 -14.86 -0.92
CA SER A 33 -7.27 -13.47 -0.65
C SER A 33 -6.05 -12.56 -0.43
N LYS A 34 -5.04 -13.06 0.29
CA LYS A 34 -3.77 -12.37 0.53
C LYS A 34 -3.01 -12.14 -0.79
N ASP A 35 -2.82 -13.18 -1.59
CA ASP A 35 -2.06 -13.12 -2.84
C ASP A 35 -2.71 -12.20 -3.88
N LYS A 36 -4.05 -12.24 -3.99
CA LYS A 36 -4.80 -11.31 -4.85
C LYS A 36 -4.67 -9.86 -4.39
N THR A 37 -4.64 -9.63 -3.08
CA THR A 37 -4.44 -8.29 -2.51
C THR A 37 -3.03 -7.78 -2.79
N ILE A 38 -2.02 -8.61 -2.56
CA ILE A 38 -0.61 -8.30 -2.86
C ILE A 38 -0.46 -7.99 -4.35
N PHE A 39 -0.95 -8.87 -5.23
CA PHE A 39 -0.90 -8.67 -6.67
C PHE A 39 -1.59 -7.36 -7.08
N TRP A 40 -2.79 -7.09 -6.54
CA TRP A 40 -3.50 -5.86 -6.83
C TRP A 40 -2.70 -4.62 -6.40
N LEU A 41 -2.12 -4.62 -5.20
CA LEU A 41 -1.31 -3.52 -4.66
C LEU A 41 -0.03 -3.30 -5.49
N ILE A 42 0.71 -4.35 -5.82
CA ILE A 42 1.91 -4.28 -6.67
C ILE A 42 1.54 -3.74 -8.06
N SER A 43 0.41 -4.17 -8.63
CA SER A 43 -0.09 -3.69 -9.94
C SER A 43 -0.52 -2.23 -9.95
N ARG A 44 -0.39 -1.49 -8.85
CA ARG A 44 -0.56 -0.04 -8.80
C ARG A 44 0.73 0.74 -9.03
N GLN A 45 1.87 0.06 -9.08
CA GLN A 45 3.14 0.70 -9.33
C GLN A 45 3.30 1.06 -10.80
N GLU A 46 3.44 2.36 -11.04
CA GLU A 46 3.95 2.98 -12.27
C GLU A 46 5.22 3.75 -11.86
N SER A 47 5.40 5.00 -12.31
CA SER A 47 6.50 5.84 -11.81
C SER A 47 6.45 6.03 -10.29
N GLY A 48 5.23 6.25 -9.77
CA GLY A 48 4.89 6.15 -8.35
C GLY A 48 3.79 5.13 -8.16
N PHE A 49 2.82 5.42 -7.29
CA PHE A 49 1.66 4.57 -7.10
C PHE A 49 0.35 5.29 -7.45
N GLN A 50 -0.57 4.58 -8.10
CA GLN A 50 -1.95 5.05 -8.32
C GLN A 50 -2.93 4.35 -7.36
N GLY A 51 -3.91 5.08 -6.83
CA GLY A 51 -4.91 4.48 -5.93
C GLY A 51 -5.93 3.58 -6.63
N ARG A 52 -6.13 3.77 -7.94
CA ARG A 52 -7.06 3.01 -8.79
C ARG A 52 -6.42 2.85 -10.16
N ALA A 53 -6.72 1.74 -10.83
CA ALA A 53 -6.24 1.50 -12.19
C ALA A 53 -6.62 2.64 -13.15
N ASN A 54 -5.71 2.96 -14.06
CA ASN A 54 -5.85 3.98 -15.10
C ASN A 54 -6.02 5.41 -14.54
N LYS A 55 -5.46 5.69 -13.36
CA LYS A 55 -5.39 7.03 -12.76
C LYS A 55 -3.92 7.44 -12.63
N PRO A 56 -3.60 8.74 -12.72
CA PRO A 56 -2.22 9.16 -12.56
C PRO A 56 -1.68 8.81 -11.17
N PRO A 57 -0.37 8.56 -11.04
CA PRO A 57 0.29 8.41 -9.74
C PRO A 57 0.10 9.62 -8.83
N ASP A 58 0.10 9.36 -7.53
CA ASP A 58 -0.05 10.36 -6.47
C ASP A 58 0.85 10.00 -5.28
N THR A 59 1.64 10.98 -4.83
CA THR A 59 2.62 10.87 -3.75
C THR A 59 2.09 10.14 -2.51
N CYS A 60 0.84 10.35 -2.14
CA CYS A 60 0.31 9.74 -0.91
C CYS A 60 0.22 8.21 -1.00
N TYR A 61 0.08 7.65 -2.21
CA TYR A 61 0.00 6.19 -2.38
C TYR A 61 1.34 5.50 -2.20
N SER A 62 2.48 6.20 -2.29
CA SER A 62 3.76 5.66 -1.85
C SER A 62 3.74 5.26 -0.38
N PHE A 63 2.98 5.97 0.46
CA PHE A 63 2.72 5.56 1.84
C PHE A 63 1.61 4.52 1.92
N TRP A 64 0.42 4.78 1.36
CA TRP A 64 -0.73 3.89 1.56
C TRP A 64 -0.50 2.47 1.01
N ILE A 65 0.09 2.35 -0.18
CA ILE A 65 0.37 1.05 -0.80
C ILE A 65 1.60 0.43 -0.18
N GLY A 66 2.67 1.21 0.03
CA GLY A 66 3.89 0.73 0.68
C GLY A 66 3.63 0.17 2.08
N ALA A 67 2.92 0.89 2.93
CA ALA A 67 2.55 0.43 4.27
C ALA A 67 1.67 -0.82 4.22
N SER A 68 0.73 -0.90 3.26
CA SER A 68 -0.11 -2.10 3.08
C SER A 68 0.74 -3.32 2.69
N LEU A 69 1.69 -3.16 1.77
CA LEU A 69 2.60 -4.24 1.38
C LEU A 69 3.56 -4.64 2.51
N MET A 70 3.98 -3.70 3.36
CA MET A 70 4.77 -3.99 4.55
C MET A 70 3.98 -4.81 5.58
N ILE A 71 2.71 -4.47 5.82
CA ILE A 71 1.82 -5.24 6.72
C ILE A 71 1.61 -6.67 6.18
N LEU A 72 1.55 -6.83 4.86
CA LEU A 72 1.37 -8.13 4.20
C LEU A 72 2.66 -8.94 4.07
N ASP A 73 3.80 -8.40 4.55
CA ASP A 73 5.14 -8.99 4.41
C ASP A 73 5.51 -9.22 2.94
N SER A 74 5.35 -8.18 2.12
CA SER A 74 5.49 -8.22 0.66
C SER A 74 6.02 -6.90 0.09
N PHE A 75 6.67 -6.09 0.92
CA PHE A 75 7.23 -4.80 0.51
C PHE A 75 8.41 -4.96 -0.46
N GLU A 76 9.14 -6.08 -0.39
CA GLU A 76 10.30 -6.35 -1.24
C GLU A 76 9.98 -6.43 -2.74
N PHE A 77 8.71 -6.61 -3.10
CA PHE A 77 8.27 -6.71 -4.50
C PHE A 77 8.07 -5.36 -5.19
N ILE A 78 8.21 -4.24 -4.48
CA ILE A 78 8.11 -2.92 -5.12
C ILE A 78 9.41 -2.55 -5.84
N ASP A 79 9.29 -1.81 -6.94
CA ASP A 79 10.41 -1.08 -7.53
C ASP A 79 10.73 0.16 -6.67
N TYR A 80 11.60 -0.03 -5.69
CA TYR A 80 12.00 1.02 -4.76
C TYR A 80 12.63 2.23 -5.48
N GLU A 81 13.50 1.98 -6.46
CA GLU A 81 14.26 3.04 -7.14
C GLU A 81 13.32 3.95 -7.95
N GLN A 82 12.34 3.36 -8.64
CA GLN A 82 11.35 4.09 -9.41
C GLN A 82 10.46 4.95 -8.51
N ASN A 83 9.93 4.37 -7.42
CA ASN A 83 9.13 5.12 -6.45
C ASN A 83 9.94 6.24 -5.76
N TYR A 84 11.21 6.00 -5.45
CA TYR A 84 12.10 7.03 -4.89
C TYR A 84 12.28 8.20 -5.86
N LYS A 85 12.55 7.93 -7.15
CA LYS A 85 12.68 8.97 -8.19
C LYS A 85 11.41 9.80 -8.28
N PHE A 86 10.24 9.16 -8.32
CA PHE A 86 8.95 9.84 -8.31
C PHE A 86 8.77 10.76 -7.08
N LEU A 87 9.07 10.28 -5.88
CA LEU A 87 9.00 11.12 -4.66
C LEU A 87 9.94 12.33 -4.74
N MET A 88 11.13 12.17 -5.32
CA MET A 88 12.07 13.26 -5.50
C MET A 88 11.58 14.30 -6.52
N GLU A 89 10.84 13.88 -7.54
CA GLU A 89 10.19 14.78 -8.51
C GLU A 89 8.99 15.55 -7.90
N THR A 90 8.35 15.00 -6.86
CA THR A 90 7.24 15.68 -6.16
C THR A 90 7.69 16.54 -5.00
N LYS A 91 8.99 16.53 -4.66
CA LYS A 91 9.56 17.38 -3.62
C LYS A 91 9.62 18.84 -4.07
N SER A 92 9.12 19.74 -3.22
CA SER A 92 9.15 21.17 -3.48
C SER A 92 10.49 21.81 -3.05
N PRO A 93 11.02 22.81 -3.80
CA PRO A 93 12.19 23.58 -3.40
C PRO A 93 12.04 24.32 -2.06
N ILE A 94 10.80 24.68 -1.69
CA ILE A 94 10.50 25.35 -0.42
C ILE A 94 10.15 24.37 0.72
N GLY A 95 10.28 23.07 0.49
CA GLY A 95 9.93 22.02 1.42
C GLY A 95 8.52 21.46 1.21
N GLY A 96 8.30 20.25 1.72
CA GLY A 96 7.07 19.48 1.48
C GLY A 96 7.10 18.67 0.18
N PHE A 97 6.05 17.86 0.01
CA PHE A 97 5.81 17.05 -1.18
C PHE A 97 4.43 17.36 -1.73
N SER A 98 4.37 17.59 -3.04
CA SER A 98 3.12 17.84 -3.75
C SER A 98 2.45 16.53 -4.13
N LYS A 99 1.17 16.61 -4.53
CA LYS A 99 0.43 15.44 -5.04
C LYS A 99 1.13 14.72 -6.20
N CYS A 100 1.66 15.50 -7.14
CA CYS A 100 2.36 15.04 -8.32
C CYS A 100 3.35 16.11 -8.81
N PRO A 101 4.30 15.76 -9.71
CA PRO A 101 5.33 16.70 -10.14
C PRO A 101 4.75 17.97 -10.76
N GLY A 102 5.32 19.13 -10.39
CA GLY A 102 4.90 20.44 -10.91
C GLY A 102 3.70 21.08 -10.20
N TYR A 103 3.17 20.47 -9.14
CA TYR A 103 2.11 21.05 -8.30
C TYR A 103 2.71 21.73 -7.07
N TYR A 104 1.99 22.69 -6.48
CA TYR A 104 2.36 23.25 -5.18
C TYR A 104 2.08 22.22 -4.06
N PRO A 105 2.97 22.14 -3.05
CA PRO A 105 2.78 21.26 -1.88
C PRO A 105 1.62 21.70 -0.99
#